data_AF-A0A354MP82-F1
#
_entry.id   AF-A0A354MP82-F1
#
_cell.length_a   1.000
_cell.length_b   1.000
_cell.length_c   1.000
_cell.angle_alpha   90.00
_cell.angle_beta   90.00
_cell.angle_gamma   90.00
#
_symmetry.space_group_name_H-M   'P 1'
#
loop_
_entity.id
_entity.type
_entity.pdbx_description
1 polymer ?
#
loop_
_entity_poly.entity_id
_entity_poly.type
_entity_poly.pdbx_seq_one_letter_code
_entity_poly.pdbx_strand_id
1 'polypeptide(L)'
;MRRQTSYVPKADGTSLSLEDFDFSESPWPDPGQMIQQLHNAGKKLLLWQAPVYKQLELGEKPNRQNRLDWQEAIEQKLCVCLSDGTPYHIPQGKWFPGSMVPDFTNPAARASWFGKRQYLLDMGVDGFKTDGGEFIHSTDVKFCDGSTGQQGINRYPRDYTESYRDFIGSERVLFSRAGFSGQHTVPCHWSGDQQSQNRELASVL
;
A
#
# COMPACT_ATOMS: atom_id res chain seq x y z
N MET A 1 -16.71 -12.14 18.92
CA MET A 1 -15.62 -11.24 18.48
C MET A 1 -14.90 -11.89 17.31
N ARG A 2 -14.73 -11.20 16.17
CA ARG A 2 -13.84 -11.72 15.12
C ARG A 2 -12.41 -11.75 15.66
N ARG A 3 -11.82 -12.95 15.70
CA ARG A 3 -10.45 -13.22 16.14
C ARG A 3 -9.48 -12.69 15.07
N GLN A 4 -8.24 -12.36 15.44
CA GLN A 4 -7.23 -11.75 14.58
C GLN A 4 -5.94 -12.57 14.62
N THR A 5 -5.10 -12.47 13.59
CA THR A 5 -3.73 -13.01 13.62
C THR A 5 -2.97 -12.39 14.78
N SER A 6 -2.31 -13.24 15.56
CA SER A 6 -1.52 -12.84 16.72
C SER A 6 -0.05 -12.72 16.34
N TYR A 7 0.66 -11.78 16.94
CA TYR A 7 2.11 -11.57 16.79
C TYR A 7 2.59 -10.62 17.89
N VAL A 8 3.91 -10.54 18.09
CA VAL A 8 4.51 -9.54 18.97
C VAL A 8 4.84 -8.28 18.16
N PRO A 9 4.26 -7.11 18.50
CA PRO A 9 4.57 -5.88 17.77
C PRO A 9 6.04 -5.49 17.84
N LYS A 10 6.63 -5.08 16.71
CA LYS A 10 8.03 -4.65 16.58
C LYS A 10 8.10 -3.13 16.81
N ALA A 11 8.59 -2.73 17.98
CA ALA A 11 8.66 -1.33 18.39
C ALA A 11 9.85 -0.56 17.79
N ASP A 12 10.82 -1.27 17.25
CA ASP A 12 12.03 -0.75 16.61
C ASP A 12 11.86 -0.52 15.09
N GLY A 13 10.64 -0.72 14.56
CA GLY A 13 10.32 -0.57 13.14
C GLY A 13 10.78 -1.75 12.27
N THR A 14 11.40 -2.79 12.87
CA THR A 14 11.80 -3.99 12.13
C THR A 14 10.58 -4.67 11.50
N SER A 15 10.80 -5.25 10.32
CA SER A 15 9.73 -5.94 9.59
C SER A 15 9.40 -7.26 10.26
N LEU A 16 8.11 -7.60 10.29
CA LEU A 16 7.66 -8.94 10.67
C LEU A 16 7.98 -9.92 9.54
N SER A 17 8.42 -11.10 9.94
CA SER A 17 8.62 -12.27 9.09
C SER A 17 7.47 -13.26 9.26
N LEU A 18 7.36 -14.25 8.37
CA LEU A 18 6.26 -15.22 8.40
C LEU A 18 6.17 -15.97 9.76
N GLU A 19 7.32 -16.28 10.35
CA GLU A 19 7.44 -16.98 11.63
C GLU A 19 7.01 -16.15 12.85
N ASP A 20 6.90 -14.83 12.73
CA ASP A 20 6.41 -13.98 13.82
C ASP A 20 4.90 -14.10 14.04
N PHE A 21 4.16 -14.69 13.10
CA PHE A 21 2.71 -14.75 13.10
C PHE A 21 2.15 -16.09 13.58
N ASP A 22 1.20 -16.02 14.50
CA ASP A 22 0.30 -17.12 14.83
C ASP A 22 -1.06 -16.88 14.17
N PHE A 23 -1.35 -17.71 13.16
CA PHE A 23 -2.59 -17.66 12.39
C PHE A 23 -3.71 -18.53 12.95
N SER A 24 -3.43 -19.43 13.92
CA SER A 24 -4.35 -20.50 14.35
C SER A 24 -5.75 -20.01 14.74
N GLU A 25 -5.82 -18.85 15.38
CA GLU A 25 -7.05 -18.22 15.83
C GLU A 25 -7.61 -17.20 14.83
N SER A 26 -6.89 -16.91 13.74
CA SER A 26 -7.30 -15.92 12.75
C SER A 26 -8.39 -16.46 11.81
N PRO A 27 -9.10 -15.60 11.06
CA PRO A 27 -9.99 -16.02 9.99
C PRO A 27 -9.25 -16.73 8.83
N TRP A 28 -7.92 -16.72 8.85
CA TRP A 28 -7.01 -17.28 7.85
C TRP A 28 -6.06 -18.27 8.55
N PRO A 29 -6.55 -19.41 9.04
CA PRO A 29 -5.80 -20.29 9.96
C PRO A 29 -4.51 -20.86 9.37
N ASP A 30 -4.47 -21.06 8.04
CA ASP A 30 -3.27 -21.46 7.31
C ASP A 30 -3.27 -20.77 5.93
N PRO A 31 -2.78 -19.52 5.85
CA PRO A 31 -2.80 -18.77 4.60
C PRO A 31 -1.83 -19.35 3.55
N GLY A 32 -0.76 -20.02 3.99
CA GLY A 32 0.18 -20.71 3.09
C GLY A 32 -0.49 -21.89 2.40
N GLN A 33 -1.21 -22.74 3.15
CA GLN A 33 -1.98 -23.82 2.55
C GLN A 33 -3.10 -23.30 1.63
N MET A 34 -3.77 -22.21 2.01
CA MET A 34 -4.78 -21.57 1.14
C MET A 34 -4.17 -21.14 -0.20
N ILE A 35 -3.00 -20.49 -0.19
CA ILE A 35 -2.28 -20.10 -1.41
C ILE A 35 -1.91 -21.33 -2.23
N GLN A 36 -1.36 -22.36 -1.59
CA GLN A 36 -1.01 -23.62 -2.28
C GLN A 36 -2.23 -24.27 -2.95
N GLN A 37 -3.40 -24.25 -2.29
CA GLN A 37 -4.64 -24.77 -2.88
C GLN A 37 -5.09 -23.95 -4.10
N LEU A 38 -4.94 -22.62 -4.06
CA LEU A 38 -5.20 -21.77 -5.23
C LEU A 38 -4.25 -22.11 -6.38
N HIS A 39 -2.95 -22.27 -6.09
CA HIS A 39 -1.94 -22.64 -7.09
C HIS A 39 -2.21 -24.02 -7.69
N ASN A 40 -2.57 -25.01 -6.87
CA ASN A 40 -2.96 -26.35 -7.34
C ASN A 40 -4.20 -26.33 -8.26
N ALA A 41 -5.07 -25.33 -8.08
CA ALA A 41 -6.23 -25.10 -8.93
C ALA A 41 -5.91 -24.22 -10.17
N GLY A 42 -4.64 -23.91 -10.44
CA GLY A 42 -4.22 -23.06 -11.56
C GLY A 42 -4.58 -21.59 -11.39
N LYS A 43 -4.85 -21.12 -10.16
CA LYS A 43 -5.22 -19.74 -9.85
C LYS A 43 -4.05 -19.00 -9.21
N LYS A 44 -4.03 -17.68 -9.41
CA LYS A 44 -3.04 -16.76 -8.84
C LYS A 44 -3.70 -15.86 -7.79
N LEU A 45 -2.98 -15.54 -6.72
CA LEU A 45 -3.48 -14.67 -5.65
C LEU A 45 -2.79 -13.30 -5.70
N LEU A 46 -3.60 -12.25 -5.86
CA LEU A 46 -3.17 -10.87 -5.67
C LEU A 46 -3.77 -10.32 -4.37
N LEU A 47 -2.96 -9.61 -3.59
CA LEU A 47 -3.44 -8.93 -2.38
C LEU A 47 -3.65 -7.43 -2.62
N TRP A 48 -4.75 -6.89 -2.09
CA TRP A 48 -5.03 -5.47 -2.19
C TRP A 48 -4.06 -4.65 -1.32
N GLN A 49 -3.64 -3.50 -1.83
CA GLN A 49 -2.80 -2.52 -1.15
C GLN A 49 -3.29 -1.10 -1.47
N ALA A 50 -3.02 -0.17 -0.54
CA ALA A 50 -3.06 1.27 -0.80
C ALA A 50 -1.84 1.93 -0.15
N PRO A 51 -1.30 3.01 -0.75
CA PRO A 51 -0.14 3.71 -0.24
C PRO A 51 -0.51 4.69 0.89
N VAL A 52 -0.91 4.16 2.04
CA VAL A 52 -1.25 4.95 3.22
C VAL A 52 -0.77 4.31 4.52
N TYR A 53 -0.24 5.13 5.43
CA TYR A 53 -0.24 4.81 6.85
C TYR A 53 -1.62 5.17 7.38
N LYS A 54 -2.51 4.18 7.46
CA LYS A 54 -3.93 4.41 7.75
C LYS A 54 -4.12 5.07 9.11
N GLN A 55 -4.88 6.18 9.13
CA GLN A 55 -5.51 6.72 10.32
C GLN A 55 -6.73 5.85 10.62
N LEU A 56 -6.74 5.18 11.76
CA LEU A 56 -7.88 4.37 12.16
C LEU A 56 -9.10 5.25 12.42
N GLU A 57 -10.25 4.82 11.91
CA GLU A 57 -11.55 5.48 12.06
C GLU A 57 -12.13 5.23 13.46
N LEU A 58 -13.09 6.08 13.84
CA LEU A 58 -13.79 5.93 15.11
C LEU A 58 -14.53 4.59 15.14
N GLY A 59 -14.24 3.77 16.17
CA GLY A 59 -14.84 2.45 16.35
C GLY A 59 -14.02 1.31 15.74
N GLU A 60 -12.97 1.59 14.96
CA GLU A 60 -12.00 0.56 14.61
C GLU A 60 -11.20 0.12 15.85
N LYS A 61 -10.86 -1.17 15.91
CA LYS A 61 -10.06 -1.70 17.01
C LYS A 61 -8.66 -1.08 16.98
N PRO A 62 -8.14 -0.57 18.10
CA PRO A 62 -6.78 -0.08 18.17
C PRO A 62 -5.78 -1.14 17.70
N ASN A 63 -4.86 -0.76 16.82
CA ASN A 63 -3.78 -1.63 16.36
C ASN A 63 -2.45 -1.05 16.85
N ARG A 64 -1.71 -1.82 17.65
CA ARG A 64 -0.43 -1.37 18.23
C ARG A 64 0.67 -1.25 17.18
N GLN A 65 0.76 -2.19 16.23
CA GLN A 65 1.76 -2.12 15.17
C GLN A 65 1.52 -0.90 14.27
N ASN A 66 0.27 -0.62 13.89
CA ASN A 66 -0.07 0.58 13.13
C ASN A 66 0.40 1.87 13.83
N ARG A 67 0.23 1.99 15.15
CA ARG A 67 0.75 3.15 15.90
C ARG A 67 2.28 3.24 15.90
N LEU A 68 2.96 2.10 16.01
CA LEU A 68 4.42 2.04 15.98
C LEU A 68 4.96 2.40 14.58
N ASP A 69 4.33 1.88 13.52
CA ASP A 69 4.69 2.21 12.14
C ASP A 69 4.46 3.70 11.84
N TRP A 70 3.43 4.31 12.43
CA TRP A 70 3.20 5.76 12.36
C TRP A 70 4.33 6.54 13.04
N GLN A 71 4.72 6.14 14.26
CA GLN A 71 5.82 6.78 14.99
C GLN A 71 7.13 6.68 14.20
N GLU A 72 7.47 5.49 13.72
CA GLU A 72 8.64 5.25 12.86
C GLU A 72 8.62 6.16 11.63
N ALA A 73 7.49 6.22 10.92
CA ALA A 73 7.37 6.99 9.70
C ALA A 73 7.51 8.50 9.93
N ILE A 74 7.08 9.01 11.08
CA ILE A 74 7.26 10.42 11.48
C ILE A 74 8.72 10.68 11.87
N GLU A 75 9.26 9.86 12.78
CA GLU A 75 10.61 10.02 13.33
C GLU A 75 11.68 9.93 12.25
N GLN A 76 11.51 9.01 11.28
CA GLN A 76 12.45 8.79 10.19
C GLN A 76 12.07 9.51 8.89
N LYS A 77 11.00 10.33 8.89
CA LYS A 77 10.52 11.08 7.72
C LYS A 77 10.30 10.18 6.49
N LEU A 78 9.61 9.05 6.70
CA LEU A 78 9.29 8.08 5.65
C LEU A 78 8.02 8.46 4.86
N CYS A 79 7.26 9.43 5.37
CA CYS A 79 6.08 9.99 4.71
C CYS A 79 6.43 11.25 3.92
N VAL A 80 5.56 11.57 2.97
CA VAL A 80 5.52 12.87 2.32
C VAL A 80 5.29 13.95 3.40
N CYS A 81 6.02 15.05 3.33
CA CYS A 81 5.93 16.15 4.29
C CYS A 81 5.34 17.42 3.65
N LEU A 82 4.89 18.35 4.48
CA LEU A 82 4.67 19.75 4.11
C LEU A 82 6.01 20.52 4.13
N SER A 83 5.98 21.76 3.65
CA SER A 83 7.19 22.60 3.56
C SER A 83 7.83 22.94 4.92
N ASP A 84 7.04 22.90 6.00
CA ASP A 84 7.51 23.06 7.38
C ASP A 84 8.11 21.77 7.99
N GLY A 85 8.13 20.67 7.23
CA GLY A 85 8.67 19.38 7.64
C GLY A 85 7.69 18.50 8.41
N THR A 86 6.47 18.95 8.70
CA THR A 86 5.44 18.12 9.30
C THR A 86 4.88 17.10 8.29
N PRO A 87 4.38 15.93 8.73
CA PRO A 87 3.81 14.95 7.80
C PRO A 87 2.58 15.49 7.05
N TYR A 88 2.51 15.23 5.74
CA TYR A 88 1.31 15.49 4.96
C TYR A 88 0.22 14.45 5.26
N HIS A 89 -0.97 14.93 5.61
CA HIS A 89 -2.14 14.10 5.87
C HIS A 89 -3.18 14.27 4.76
N ILE A 90 -3.81 13.16 4.36
CA ILE A 90 -4.88 13.21 3.37
C ILE A 90 -6.05 14.05 3.92
N PRO A 91 -6.58 15.05 3.17
CA PRO A 91 -7.64 15.92 3.63
C PRO A 91 -8.97 15.19 3.93
N GLN A 92 -9.78 15.80 4.78
CA GLN A 92 -11.17 15.36 4.99
C GLN A 92 -11.98 15.40 3.68
N GLY A 93 -12.94 14.49 3.55
CA GLY A 93 -13.76 14.34 2.32
C GLY A 93 -13.04 13.63 1.17
N LYS A 94 -11.80 13.17 1.36
CA LYS A 94 -11.09 12.25 0.47
C LYS A 94 -11.12 10.83 1.05
N TRP A 95 -10.71 9.85 0.24
CA TRP A 95 -10.53 8.48 0.70
C TRP A 95 -9.30 8.39 1.63
N PHE A 96 -9.37 7.62 2.71
CA PHE A 96 -8.36 7.56 3.79
C PHE A 96 -8.08 8.91 4.51
N PRO A 97 -9.10 9.68 4.91
CA PRO A 97 -8.89 11.00 5.50
C PRO A 97 -8.05 10.91 6.79
N GLY A 98 -7.12 11.85 6.95
CA GLY A 98 -6.20 11.93 8.08
C GLY A 98 -5.01 10.97 8.02
N SER A 99 -4.97 10.04 7.07
CA SER A 99 -3.84 9.10 6.91
C SER A 99 -2.60 9.81 6.35
N MET A 100 -1.41 9.32 6.71
CA MET A 100 -0.16 9.79 6.10
C MET A 100 0.15 9.02 4.81
N VAL A 101 0.90 9.64 3.91
CA VAL A 101 1.23 9.10 2.59
C VAL A 101 2.72 8.72 2.55
N PRO A 102 3.10 7.46 2.28
CA PRO A 102 4.50 7.06 2.16
C PRO A 102 5.20 7.81 1.02
N ASP A 103 6.46 8.21 1.23
CA ASP A 103 7.24 8.89 0.20
C ASP A 103 8.08 7.89 -0.60
N PHE A 104 7.58 7.47 -1.77
CA PHE A 104 8.30 6.53 -2.63
C PHE A 104 9.54 7.13 -3.32
N THR A 105 9.78 8.44 -3.21
CA THR A 105 11.05 9.05 -3.62
C THR A 105 12.17 8.82 -2.58
N ASN A 106 11.80 8.50 -1.34
CA ASN A 106 12.72 8.20 -0.25
C ASN A 106 13.13 6.70 -0.27
N PRO A 107 14.41 6.35 -0.51
CA PRO A 107 14.88 4.97 -0.46
C PRO A 107 14.65 4.27 0.89
N ALA A 108 14.74 5.00 2.01
CA ALA A 108 14.49 4.45 3.35
C ALA A 108 13.00 4.12 3.54
N ALA A 109 12.10 4.97 3.02
CA ALA A 109 10.67 4.70 3.03
C ALA A 109 10.33 3.46 2.22
N ARG A 110 10.93 3.30 1.02
CA ARG A 110 10.79 2.07 0.22
C ARG A 110 11.27 0.84 0.98
N ALA A 111 12.46 0.89 1.59
CA ALA A 111 12.99 -0.23 2.35
C ALA A 111 12.08 -0.64 3.52
N SER A 112 11.65 0.32 4.34
CA SER A 112 10.73 0.06 5.46
C SER A 112 9.37 -0.44 4.97
N TRP A 113 8.81 0.18 3.93
CA TRP A 113 7.50 -0.21 3.38
C TRP A 113 7.53 -1.63 2.82
N PHE A 114 8.51 -1.97 1.99
CA PHE A 114 8.56 -3.28 1.33
C PHE A 114 9.05 -4.41 2.23
N GLY A 115 9.93 -4.13 3.20
CA GLY A 115 10.30 -5.10 4.22
C GLY A 115 9.06 -5.64 4.94
N LYS A 116 8.10 -4.76 5.27
CA LYS A 116 6.82 -5.11 5.92
C LYS A 116 5.86 -5.92 5.02
N ARG A 117 6.18 -6.15 3.74
CA ARG A 117 5.39 -6.98 2.80
C ARG A 117 6.16 -8.20 2.29
N GLN A 118 7.46 -8.32 2.57
CA GLN A 118 8.30 -9.40 2.05
C GLN A 118 7.74 -10.78 2.39
N TYR A 119 7.30 -10.97 3.64
CA TYR A 119 6.74 -12.25 4.09
C TYR A 119 5.51 -12.71 3.28
N LEU A 120 4.78 -11.79 2.64
CA LEU A 120 3.65 -12.14 1.77
C LEU A 120 4.14 -12.79 0.47
N LEU A 121 5.24 -12.29 -0.09
CA LEU A 121 5.89 -12.89 -1.26
C LEU A 121 6.50 -14.24 -0.91
N ASP A 122 7.12 -14.34 0.27
CA ASP A 122 7.71 -15.58 0.79
C ASP A 122 6.64 -16.66 1.03
N MET A 123 5.43 -16.24 1.41
CA MET A 123 4.25 -17.11 1.58
C MET A 123 3.66 -17.58 0.23
N GLY A 124 4.05 -16.98 -0.89
CA GLY A 124 3.61 -17.38 -2.23
C GLY A 124 2.57 -16.47 -2.90
N VAL A 125 2.38 -15.24 -2.41
CA VAL A 125 1.54 -14.25 -3.11
C VAL A 125 2.13 -13.91 -4.49
N ASP A 126 1.29 -13.92 -5.52
CA ASP A 126 1.71 -13.75 -6.92
C ASP A 126 1.75 -12.27 -7.36
N GLY A 127 1.39 -11.35 -6.47
CA GLY A 127 1.47 -9.91 -6.70
C GLY A 127 0.44 -9.11 -5.91
N PHE A 128 0.20 -7.88 -6.34
CA PHE A 128 -0.65 -6.94 -5.61
C PHE A 128 -1.63 -6.19 -6.50
N LYS A 129 -2.84 -5.98 -5.99
CA LYS A 129 -3.75 -4.95 -6.48
C LYS A 129 -3.40 -3.64 -5.78
N THR A 130 -2.60 -2.81 -6.44
CA THR A 130 -2.12 -1.51 -5.97
C THR A 130 -3.15 -0.42 -6.28
N ASP A 131 -4.04 -0.19 -5.33
CA ASP A 131 -5.17 0.73 -5.45
C ASP A 131 -4.82 2.11 -4.92
N GLY A 132 -5.57 3.11 -5.38
CA GLY A 132 -5.32 4.50 -5.02
C GLY A 132 -4.04 5.07 -5.64
N GLY A 133 -3.44 6.02 -4.92
CA GLY A 133 -2.31 6.82 -5.39
C GLY A 133 -2.69 8.26 -5.74
N GLU A 134 -3.99 8.59 -5.84
CA GLU A 134 -4.45 9.95 -6.11
C GLU A 134 -4.57 10.80 -4.84
N PHE A 135 -3.58 10.72 -3.93
CA PHE A 135 -3.67 11.24 -2.55
C PHE A 135 -3.00 12.58 -2.29
N ILE A 136 -2.22 13.10 -3.24
CA ILE A 136 -1.55 14.38 -3.12
C ILE A 136 -2.52 15.49 -3.54
N HIS A 137 -2.91 16.35 -2.60
CA HIS A 137 -3.92 17.40 -2.82
C HIS A 137 -3.43 18.81 -2.48
N SER A 138 -2.16 18.96 -2.09
CA SER A 138 -1.56 20.25 -1.72
C SER A 138 -0.30 20.51 -2.53
N THR A 139 -0.14 21.73 -3.03
CA THR A 139 1.10 22.18 -3.68
C THR A 139 2.23 22.45 -2.68
N ASP A 140 1.90 22.60 -1.39
CA ASP A 140 2.85 22.82 -0.30
C ASP A 140 3.60 21.54 0.13
N VAL A 141 3.18 20.39 -0.41
CA VAL A 141 3.89 19.13 -0.24
C VAL A 141 5.34 19.22 -0.73
N LYS A 142 6.23 18.56 0.00
CA LYS A 142 7.64 18.33 -0.34
C LYS A 142 7.96 16.85 -0.23
N PHE A 143 8.51 16.32 -1.32
CA PHE A 143 9.06 14.96 -1.38
C PHE A 143 10.54 14.97 -0.99
N CYS A 144 11.06 13.80 -0.61
CA CYS A 144 12.44 13.57 -0.20
C CYS A 144 13.44 13.89 -1.32
N ASP A 145 13.06 13.67 -2.59
CA ASP A 145 13.87 14.07 -3.76
C ASP A 145 13.91 15.59 -4.00
N GLY A 146 13.23 16.38 -3.17
CA GLY A 146 13.15 17.84 -3.25
C GLY A 146 12.03 18.37 -4.15
N SER A 147 11.31 17.49 -4.85
CA SER A 147 10.21 17.91 -5.71
C SER A 147 8.99 18.39 -4.91
N THR A 148 8.16 19.22 -5.55
CA THR A 148 6.99 19.85 -4.93
C THR A 148 5.71 19.03 -5.14
N GLY A 149 4.67 19.34 -4.39
CA GLY A 149 3.32 18.82 -4.62
C GLY A 149 2.81 19.06 -6.04
N GLN A 150 3.15 20.21 -6.65
CA GLN A 150 2.77 20.50 -8.04
C GLN A 150 3.43 19.52 -9.03
N GLN A 151 4.68 19.15 -8.80
CA GLN A 151 5.39 18.16 -9.62
C GLN A 151 4.95 16.72 -9.30
N GLY A 152 4.58 16.46 -8.04
CA GLY A 152 4.27 15.13 -7.53
C GLY A 152 2.82 14.70 -7.66
N ILE A 153 1.85 15.61 -7.84
CA ILE A 153 0.42 15.27 -7.81
C ILE A 153 0.03 14.16 -8.79
N ASN A 154 0.50 14.27 -10.04
CA ASN A 154 0.26 13.26 -11.07
C ASN A 154 1.32 12.15 -11.01
N ARG A 155 2.54 12.48 -10.58
CA ARG A 155 3.67 11.56 -10.58
C ARG A 155 3.56 10.48 -9.50
N TYR A 156 2.97 10.81 -8.35
CA TYR A 156 2.89 9.93 -7.19
C TYR A 156 2.31 8.52 -7.47
N PRO A 157 1.16 8.35 -8.15
CA PRO A 157 0.65 7.00 -8.44
C PRO A 157 1.61 6.17 -9.31
N ARG A 158 2.39 6.82 -10.19
CA ARG A 158 3.47 6.15 -10.92
C ARG A 158 4.58 5.74 -9.97
N ASP A 159 5.13 6.66 -9.18
CA ASP A 159 6.23 6.36 -8.25
C ASP A 159 5.86 5.23 -7.27
N TYR A 160 4.60 5.20 -6.79
CA TYR A 160 4.03 4.12 -5.99
C TYR A 160 4.06 2.76 -6.71
N THR A 161 3.51 2.70 -7.91
CA THR A 161 3.35 1.44 -8.64
C THR A 161 4.68 0.94 -9.24
N GLU A 162 5.57 1.83 -9.66
CA GLU A 162 6.94 1.50 -10.06
C GLU A 162 7.75 0.95 -8.90
N SER A 163 7.60 1.52 -7.71
CA SER A 163 8.26 0.99 -6.50
C SER A 163 7.78 -0.43 -6.18
N TYR A 164 6.48 -0.71 -6.34
CA TYR A 164 5.96 -2.08 -6.20
C TYR A 164 6.47 -3.01 -7.30
N ARG A 165 6.54 -2.56 -8.56
CA ARG A 165 7.07 -3.34 -9.68
C ARG A 165 8.50 -3.78 -9.39
N ASP A 166 9.34 -2.85 -8.96
CA ASP A 166 10.74 -3.11 -8.64
C ASP A 166 10.88 -4.07 -7.45
N PHE A 167 10.00 -3.94 -6.45
CA PHE A 167 9.97 -4.83 -5.28
C PHE A 167 9.57 -6.27 -5.64
N ILE A 168 8.51 -6.46 -6.44
CA ILE A 168 7.96 -7.80 -6.70
C ILE A 168 8.70 -8.58 -7.78
N GLY A 169 9.49 -7.90 -8.62
CA GLY A 169 10.19 -8.50 -9.76
C GLY A 169 9.29 -8.85 -10.94
N SER A 170 9.89 -9.35 -12.04
CA SER A 170 9.20 -9.60 -13.32
C SER A 170 8.21 -10.76 -13.32
N GLU A 171 8.35 -11.70 -12.38
CA GLU A 171 7.54 -12.93 -12.34
C GLU A 171 6.17 -12.74 -11.68
N ARG A 172 5.87 -11.53 -11.19
CA ARG A 172 4.68 -11.21 -10.41
C ARG A 172 3.89 -10.09 -11.08
N VAL A 173 2.60 -10.00 -10.73
CA VAL A 173 1.66 -9.11 -11.42
C VAL A 173 1.22 -7.97 -10.50
N LEU A 174 1.17 -6.76 -11.06
CA LEU A 174 0.44 -5.64 -10.48
C LEU A 174 -0.91 -5.47 -11.18
N PHE A 175 -1.86 -4.92 -10.44
CA PHE A 175 -3.17 -4.54 -10.95
C PHE A 175 -3.50 -3.17 -10.38
N SER A 176 -3.45 -2.11 -11.20
CA SER A 176 -3.50 -0.70 -10.75
C SER A 176 -4.59 0.11 -11.46
N ARG A 177 -5.14 1.15 -10.83
CA ARG A 177 -6.06 2.09 -11.52
C ARG A 177 -5.38 3.40 -11.90
N ALA A 178 -4.54 3.90 -11.01
CA ALA A 178 -3.93 5.21 -11.12
C ALA A 178 -2.59 5.09 -11.85
N GLY A 179 -2.18 6.18 -12.48
CA GLY A 179 -0.90 6.26 -13.16
C GLY A 179 -0.64 7.60 -13.82
N PHE A 180 0.54 7.72 -14.41
CA PHE A 180 0.97 8.88 -15.17
C PHE A 180 1.97 8.48 -16.27
N SER A 181 2.63 9.44 -16.91
CA SER A 181 3.65 9.16 -17.93
C SER A 181 4.72 8.20 -17.41
N GLY A 182 4.84 7.03 -18.06
CA GLY A 182 5.70 5.90 -17.65
C GLY A 182 4.94 4.65 -17.21
N GLN A 183 3.64 4.76 -16.95
CA GLN A 183 2.82 3.67 -16.38
C GLN A 183 2.72 2.41 -17.26
N HIS A 184 2.99 2.51 -18.55
CA HIS A 184 3.04 1.35 -19.47
C HIS A 184 4.07 0.28 -19.07
N THR A 185 5.01 0.62 -18.17
CA THR A 185 6.01 -0.30 -17.61
C THR A 185 5.49 -1.13 -16.42
N VAL A 186 4.28 -0.83 -15.93
CA VAL A 186 3.60 -1.56 -14.86
C VAL A 186 2.47 -2.39 -15.50
N PRO A 187 2.38 -3.70 -15.25
CA PRO A 187 1.35 -4.53 -15.88
C PRO A 187 -0.05 -4.21 -15.33
N CYS A 188 -1.05 -4.47 -16.18
CA CYS A 188 -2.50 -4.49 -15.94
C CYS A 188 -3.13 -3.25 -15.25
N HIS A 189 -4.00 -2.56 -15.99
CA HIS A 189 -4.81 -1.46 -15.47
C HIS A 189 -6.30 -1.75 -15.54
N TRP A 190 -7.05 -1.30 -14.54
CA TRP A 190 -8.52 -1.31 -14.58
C TRP A 190 -9.08 0.11 -14.58
N SER A 191 -10.27 0.27 -15.15
CA SER A 191 -10.92 1.55 -15.40
C SER A 191 -11.48 2.27 -14.17
N GLY A 192 -11.18 1.80 -12.96
CA GLY A 192 -11.73 2.33 -11.72
C GLY A 192 -13.13 1.80 -11.38
N ASP A 193 -13.79 2.50 -10.46
CA ASP A 193 -15.08 2.09 -9.88
C ASP A 193 -16.24 2.61 -10.73
N GLN A 194 -17.16 1.71 -11.12
CA GLN A 194 -18.27 2.00 -12.02
C GLN A 194 -19.58 1.33 -11.58
N GLN A 195 -20.70 1.85 -12.09
CA GLN A 195 -22.02 1.24 -11.89
C GLN A 195 -22.30 0.19 -12.98
N SER A 196 -23.13 -0.80 -12.67
CA SER A 196 -23.54 -1.83 -13.65
C SER A 196 -24.60 -1.29 -14.63
N GLN A 197 -24.20 -0.42 -15.55
CA GLN A 197 -25.08 0.25 -16.53
C GLN A 197 -24.43 0.31 -17.91
N ASN A 198 -25.25 0.25 -18.97
CA ASN A 198 -24.75 0.30 -20.36
C ASN A 198 -23.91 1.55 -20.66
N ARG A 199 -24.23 2.69 -20.02
CA ARG A 199 -23.44 3.93 -20.18
C ARG A 199 -22.03 3.84 -19.59
N GLU A 200 -21.86 3.06 -18.53
CA GLU A 200 -20.55 2.84 -17.90
C GLU A 200 -19.74 1.86 -18.75
N LEU A 201 -20.36 0.79 -19.26
CA LEU A 201 -19.76 -0.10 -20.25
C LEU A 201 -19.26 0.69 -21.48
N ALA A 202 -20.06 1.62 -22.00
CA ALA A 202 -19.65 2.47 -23.13
C ALA A 202 -18.48 3.40 -22.80
N SER A 203 -18.23 3.72 -21.52
CA SER A 203 -17.15 4.62 -21.11
C SER A 203 -15.79 3.90 -20.97
N VAL A 204 -15.77 2.56 -20.98
CA VAL A 204 -14.55 1.74 -20.81
C VAL A 204 -14.11 0.98 -22.05
N LEU A 205 -14.99 0.88 -23.06
CA LEU A 205 -14.68 0.31 -24.37
C LEU A 205 -13.94 1.32 -25.24
#